data_AF-A0A6B3G6I2-F1
#
_entry.id   AF-A0A6B3G6I2-F1
#
_cell.length_a   1.000
_cell.length_b   1.000
_cell.length_c   1.000
_cell.angle_alpha   90.00
_cell.angle_beta   90.00
_cell.angle_gamma   90.00
#
_symmetry.space_group_name_H-M   'P 1'
#
loop_
_entity.id
_entity.type
_entity.pdbx_description
1 polymer ?
#
loop_
_entity_poly.entity_id
_entity_poly.type
_entity_poly.pdbx_seq_one_letter_code
_entity_poly.pdbx_strand_id
1 'polypeptide(L)'
;WKKVAPYAVAQTAGAFVAALIVRWNYSEALAKADPGHTIKTQGVFSTLPANGNPALPVHEWGAFRDQIIGTAILLLLILAITDMLNTPPGSNMGPFIIGLVVVAIGMAWGTNAGYAINPARDFGPRLASFLTGYGGAWRDQYGNLYFWVPIIGPLLGGLLGAGLYKFLVGRFLPSAEPEPPGRVPASQD
;
A
#
# COMPACT_ATOMS: atom_id res chain seq x y z
N TRP A 1 -11.74 0.18 17.40
CA TRP A 1 -11.77 -0.92 16.41
C TRP A 1 -13.05 -1.02 15.56
N LYS A 2 -14.24 -0.54 16.01
CA LYS A 2 -15.50 -0.62 15.25
C LYS A 2 -15.45 -0.06 13.81
N LYS A 3 -14.58 0.92 13.52
CA LYS A 3 -14.43 1.53 12.20
C LYS A 3 -13.46 0.80 11.25
N VAL A 4 -12.64 -0.14 11.75
CA VAL A 4 -11.57 -0.74 10.94
C VAL A 4 -12.13 -1.58 9.78
N ALA A 5 -13.06 -2.47 10.05
CA ALA A 5 -13.68 -3.30 9.01
C ALA A 5 -14.45 -2.46 7.96
N PRO A 6 -15.30 -1.48 8.33
CA PRO A 6 -15.93 -0.59 7.37
C PRO A 6 -14.96 0.16 6.45
N TYR A 7 -13.84 0.66 7.00
CA TYR A 7 -12.82 1.33 6.18
C TYR A 7 -12.11 0.38 5.23
N ALA A 8 -11.74 -0.83 5.70
CA ALA A 8 -11.10 -1.83 4.85
C ALA A 8 -11.99 -2.25 3.68
N VAL A 9 -13.29 -2.45 3.93
CA VAL A 9 -14.28 -2.76 2.89
C VAL A 9 -14.42 -1.60 1.90
N ALA A 10 -14.58 -0.37 2.39
CA ALA A 10 -14.72 0.81 1.53
C ALA A 10 -13.49 1.03 0.65
N GLN A 11 -12.28 0.91 1.21
CA GLN A 11 -11.02 1.04 0.45
C GLN A 11 -10.90 -0.05 -0.62
N THR A 12 -11.21 -1.30 -0.26
CA THR A 12 -11.15 -2.43 -1.19
C THR A 12 -12.18 -2.30 -2.31
N ALA A 13 -13.42 -1.91 -1.98
CA ALA A 13 -14.48 -1.66 -2.95
C ALA A 13 -14.11 -0.51 -3.89
N GLY A 14 -13.55 0.58 -3.37
CA GLY A 14 -13.07 1.70 -4.18
C GLY A 14 -11.97 1.28 -5.16
N ALA A 15 -10.97 0.51 -4.69
CA ALA A 15 -9.89 0.02 -5.54
C ALA A 15 -10.39 -0.98 -6.60
N PHE A 16 -11.35 -1.85 -6.24
CA PHE A 16 -12.02 -2.76 -7.18
C PHE A 16 -12.75 -2.00 -8.30
N VAL A 17 -13.58 -1.00 -7.95
CA VAL A 17 -14.31 -0.19 -8.94
C VAL A 17 -13.34 0.60 -9.83
N ALA A 18 -12.30 1.20 -9.25
CA ALA A 18 -11.27 1.90 -10.02
C ALA A 18 -10.59 0.98 -11.04
N ALA A 19 -10.29 -0.27 -10.66
CA ALA A 19 -9.72 -1.25 -11.57
C ALA A 19 -10.67 -1.61 -12.73
N LEU A 20 -11.98 -1.73 -12.48
CA LEU A 20 -12.96 -1.94 -13.56
C LEU A 20 -13.02 -0.76 -14.54
N ILE A 21 -12.93 0.47 -14.03
CA ILE A 21 -12.87 1.68 -14.87
C ILE A 21 -11.59 1.66 -15.74
N VAL A 22 -10.44 1.32 -15.16
CA VAL A 22 -9.17 1.16 -15.91
C VAL A 22 -9.28 0.05 -16.95
N ARG A 23 -9.86 -1.10 -16.58
CA ARG A 23 -10.07 -2.25 -17.49
C ARG A 23 -10.97 -1.88 -18.67
N TRP A 24 -11.96 -1.03 -18.47
CA TRP A 24 -12.81 -0.50 -19.53
C TRP A 24 -12.04 0.50 -20.42
N ASN A 25 -11.37 1.49 -19.82
CA ASN A 25 -10.64 2.52 -20.55
C ASN A 25 -9.49 1.95 -21.42
N TYR A 26 -8.84 0.87 -20.96
CA TYR A 26 -7.71 0.24 -21.66
C TYR A 26 -8.13 -1.01 -22.44
N SER A 27 -9.42 -1.21 -22.74
CA SER A 27 -9.92 -2.48 -23.28
C SER A 27 -9.25 -2.89 -24.60
N GLU A 28 -9.07 -1.95 -25.51
CA GLU A 28 -8.49 -2.13 -26.84
C GLU A 28 -6.97 -2.35 -26.74
N ALA A 29 -6.31 -1.59 -25.88
CA ALA A 29 -4.87 -1.71 -25.66
C ALA A 29 -4.50 -3.06 -25.04
N LEU A 30 -5.27 -3.49 -24.02
CA LEU A 30 -5.09 -4.79 -23.37
C LEU A 30 -5.42 -5.94 -24.32
N ALA A 31 -6.52 -5.85 -25.08
CA ALA A 31 -6.88 -6.87 -26.06
C ALA A 31 -5.83 -7.03 -27.15
N LYS A 32 -5.18 -5.94 -27.59
CA LYS A 32 -4.09 -6.00 -28.57
C LYS A 32 -2.80 -6.56 -27.97
N ALA A 33 -2.42 -6.13 -26.77
CA ALA A 33 -1.16 -6.52 -26.14
C ALA A 33 -1.18 -7.95 -25.58
N ASP A 34 -2.33 -8.39 -25.07
CA ASP A 34 -2.51 -9.67 -24.38
C ASP A 34 -3.96 -10.16 -24.52
N PRO A 35 -4.37 -10.65 -25.70
CA PRO A 35 -5.75 -11.07 -25.97
C PRO A 35 -6.29 -12.13 -25.01
N GLY A 36 -5.40 -12.91 -24.39
CA GLY A 36 -5.73 -13.96 -23.44
C GLY A 36 -5.78 -13.51 -21.98
N HIS A 37 -5.55 -12.23 -21.67
CA HIS A 37 -5.49 -11.69 -20.31
C HIS A 37 -4.61 -12.54 -19.38
N THR A 38 -3.34 -12.64 -19.75
CA THR A 38 -2.35 -13.45 -19.06
C THR A 38 -1.51 -12.62 -18.09
N ILE A 39 -0.48 -13.24 -17.51
CA ILE A 39 0.46 -12.57 -16.62
C ILE A 39 1.16 -11.37 -17.26
N LYS A 40 1.25 -11.32 -18.61
CA LYS A 40 1.89 -10.23 -19.36
C LYS A 40 1.29 -8.85 -19.04
N THR A 41 -0.02 -8.79 -18.82
CA THR A 41 -0.71 -7.52 -18.52
C THR A 41 -1.35 -7.49 -17.14
N GLN A 42 -1.30 -8.60 -16.38
CA GLN A 42 -1.83 -8.66 -15.01
C GLN A 42 -1.22 -7.60 -14.08
N GLY A 43 0.05 -7.22 -14.32
CA GLY A 43 0.76 -6.17 -13.57
C GLY A 43 0.11 -4.79 -13.59
N VAL A 44 -0.80 -4.52 -14.54
CA VAL A 44 -1.61 -3.28 -14.56
C VAL A 44 -2.53 -3.20 -13.34
N PHE A 45 -3.02 -4.34 -12.85
CA PHE A 45 -4.02 -4.41 -11.79
C PHE A 45 -3.40 -4.77 -10.45
N SER A 46 -2.57 -5.80 -10.42
CA SER A 46 -2.06 -6.40 -9.17
C SER A 46 -0.56 -6.69 -9.25
N THR A 47 0.12 -6.66 -8.12
CA THR A 47 1.57 -6.88 -8.09
C THR A 47 1.92 -8.37 -8.09
N LEU A 48 3.17 -8.66 -8.47
CA LEU A 48 3.75 -9.98 -8.59
C LEU A 48 5.23 -9.92 -8.15
N PRO A 49 5.83 -11.03 -7.69
CA PRO A 49 7.27 -11.11 -7.49
C PRO A 49 8.00 -10.74 -8.79
N ALA A 50 9.02 -9.90 -8.70
CA ALA A 50 9.75 -9.35 -9.85
C ALA A 50 8.84 -8.74 -10.93
N ASN A 51 7.65 -8.25 -10.58
CA ASN A 51 6.62 -7.79 -11.52
C ASN A 51 6.25 -8.84 -12.59
N GLY A 52 6.34 -10.13 -12.23
CA GLY A 52 6.06 -11.25 -13.13
C GLY A 52 7.24 -11.64 -14.03
N ASN A 53 8.39 -10.98 -13.91
CA ASN A 53 9.58 -11.31 -14.68
C ASN A 53 10.30 -12.57 -14.12
N PRO A 54 10.30 -13.70 -14.83
CA PRO A 54 10.92 -14.92 -14.33
C PRO A 54 12.47 -14.87 -14.35
N ALA A 55 13.07 -13.90 -15.04
CA ALA A 55 14.53 -13.76 -15.14
C ALA A 55 15.18 -13.15 -13.89
N LEU A 56 14.39 -12.51 -13.02
CA LEU A 56 14.87 -12.05 -11.72
C LEU A 56 14.49 -13.09 -10.65
N PRO A 57 15.44 -13.58 -9.84
CA PRO A 57 15.20 -14.68 -8.89
C PRO A 57 14.51 -14.19 -7.61
N VAL A 58 13.42 -13.42 -7.75
CA VAL A 58 12.58 -12.99 -6.63
C VAL A 58 11.37 -13.91 -6.58
N HIS A 59 11.34 -14.75 -5.54
CA HIS A 59 10.23 -15.65 -5.25
C HIS A 59 9.31 -15.05 -4.19
N GLU A 60 8.19 -15.73 -3.95
CA GLU A 60 7.15 -15.36 -2.98
C GLU A 60 7.70 -14.81 -1.64
N TRP A 61 8.60 -15.56 -0.97
CA TRP A 61 9.17 -15.14 0.31
C TRP A 61 10.09 -13.91 0.21
N GLY A 62 10.78 -13.75 -0.93
CA GLY A 62 11.56 -12.55 -1.21
C GLY A 62 10.67 -11.33 -1.33
N ALA A 63 9.57 -11.45 -2.08
CA ALA A 63 8.55 -10.42 -2.22
C ALA A 63 7.81 -10.15 -0.90
N PHE A 64 7.58 -11.16 -0.06
CA PHE A 64 6.97 -10.99 1.25
C PHE A 64 7.83 -10.12 2.18
N ARG A 65 9.13 -10.41 2.28
CA ARG A 65 10.09 -9.57 3.02
C ARG A 65 10.10 -8.13 2.47
N ASP A 66 10.10 -7.99 1.15
CA ASP A 66 10.08 -6.70 0.47
C ASP A 66 8.84 -5.86 0.87
N GLN A 67 7.65 -6.47 0.87
CA GLN A 67 6.41 -5.82 1.28
C GLN A 67 6.39 -5.41 2.76
N ILE A 68 6.98 -6.21 3.65
CA ILE A 68 7.14 -5.84 5.06
C ILE A 68 8.04 -4.61 5.20
N ILE A 69 9.21 -4.61 4.56
CA ILE A 69 10.20 -3.53 4.66
C ILE A 69 9.63 -2.23 4.07
N GLY A 70 9.11 -2.28 2.84
CA GLY A 70 8.56 -1.10 2.17
C GLY A 70 7.40 -0.48 2.94
N THR A 71 6.52 -1.31 3.50
CA THR A 71 5.38 -0.80 4.30
C THR A 71 5.82 -0.31 5.67
N ALA A 72 6.83 -0.92 6.30
CA ALA A 72 7.39 -0.41 7.56
C ALA A 72 7.99 0.98 7.38
N ILE A 73 8.73 1.21 6.29
CA ILE A 73 9.26 2.53 5.93
C ILE A 73 8.11 3.51 5.71
N LEU A 74 7.08 3.11 4.94
CA LEU A 74 5.91 3.96 4.67
C LEU A 74 5.24 4.42 5.98
N LEU A 75 4.90 3.50 6.88
CA LEU A 75 4.14 3.84 8.09
C LEU A 75 5.00 4.59 9.12
N LEU A 76 6.30 4.29 9.20
CA LEU A 76 7.23 5.07 10.03
C LEU A 76 7.26 6.53 9.55
N LEU A 77 7.42 6.76 8.25
CA LEU A 77 7.50 8.10 7.69
C LEU A 77 6.17 8.85 7.72
N ILE A 78 5.04 8.18 7.48
CA ILE A 78 3.71 8.80 7.65
C ILE A 78 3.55 9.32 9.07
N LEU A 79 3.88 8.51 10.08
CA LEU A 79 3.80 8.96 11.47
C LEU A 79 4.76 10.13 11.73
N ALA A 80 6.01 10.05 11.27
CA ALA A 80 6.97 11.15 11.43
C ALA A 80 6.51 12.47 10.77
N ILE A 81 5.86 12.40 9.62
CA ILE A 81 5.34 13.56 8.88
C ILE A 81 4.10 14.16 9.54
N THR A 82 3.25 13.32 10.14
CA THR A 82 1.93 13.72 10.66
C THR A 82 1.94 14.00 12.17
N ASP A 83 3.00 13.64 12.89
CA ASP A 83 3.10 13.91 14.32
C ASP A 83 3.39 15.40 14.57
N MET A 84 2.45 16.07 15.25
CA MET A 84 2.51 17.49 15.58
C MET A 84 3.55 17.81 16.67
N LEU A 85 3.99 16.81 17.43
CA LEU A 85 5.05 16.94 18.43
C LEU A 85 6.46 16.81 17.81
N ASN A 86 6.53 16.41 16.53
CA ASN A 86 7.74 16.46 15.73
C ASN A 86 7.85 17.83 15.00
N THR A 87 8.62 17.91 13.93
CA THR A 87 8.63 19.03 12.98
C THR A 87 7.81 18.65 11.74
N PRO A 88 6.46 18.69 11.79
CA PRO A 88 5.65 18.36 10.63
C PRO A 88 5.83 19.42 9.52
N PRO A 89 5.58 19.07 8.26
CA PRO A 89 5.65 20.02 7.17
C PRO A 89 4.64 21.16 7.34
N GLY A 90 5.12 22.40 7.21
CA GLY A 90 4.26 23.59 7.21
C GLY A 90 3.33 23.64 5.99
N SER A 91 2.44 24.64 5.96
CA SER A 91 1.62 25.00 4.78
C SER A 91 0.79 23.84 4.19
N ASN A 92 0.32 22.92 5.05
CA ASN A 92 -0.46 21.74 4.64
C ASN A 92 0.26 20.84 3.61
N MET A 93 1.59 20.78 3.63
CA MET A 93 2.39 19.98 2.69
C MET A 93 2.44 18.48 3.02
N GLY A 94 1.81 18.04 4.12
CA GLY A 94 1.80 16.65 4.57
C GLY A 94 1.39 15.64 3.47
N PRO A 95 0.24 15.80 2.80
CA PRO A 95 -0.18 14.89 1.73
C PRO A 95 0.80 14.84 0.55
N PHE A 96 1.37 15.99 0.16
CA PHE A 96 2.34 16.06 -0.93
C PHE A 96 3.61 15.27 -0.61
N ILE A 97 4.13 15.44 0.61
CA ILE A 97 5.34 14.74 1.06
C ILE A 97 5.08 13.24 1.21
N ILE A 98 3.92 12.83 1.72
CA ILE A 98 3.53 11.42 1.76
C ILE A 98 3.48 10.83 0.33
N GLY A 99 2.97 11.59 -0.64
CA GLY A 99 3.02 11.22 -2.06
C GLY A 99 4.44 10.99 -2.55
N LEU A 100 5.37 11.90 -2.22
CA LEU A 100 6.80 11.74 -2.56
C LEU A 100 7.45 10.52 -1.87
N VAL A 101 7.04 10.19 -0.65
CA VAL A 101 7.49 8.96 0.04
C VAL A 101 7.06 7.72 -0.73
N VAL A 102 5.80 7.65 -1.17
CA VAL A 102 5.30 6.53 -2.00
C VAL A 102 6.08 6.43 -3.31
N VAL A 103 6.37 7.56 -3.96
CA VAL A 103 7.20 7.63 -5.17
C VAL A 103 8.62 7.11 -4.92
N ALA A 104 9.26 7.52 -3.82
CA ALA A 104 10.60 7.06 -3.46
C ALA A 104 10.63 5.54 -3.17
N ILE A 105 9.63 5.02 -2.45
CA ILE A 105 9.48 3.57 -2.22
C ILE A 105 9.30 2.83 -3.55
N GLY A 106 8.49 3.36 -4.47
CA GLY A 106 8.31 2.78 -5.79
C GLY A 106 9.61 2.69 -6.58
N MET A 107 10.46 3.72 -6.53
CA MET A 107 11.77 3.70 -7.20
C MET A 107 12.76 2.73 -6.56
N ALA A 108 12.77 2.61 -5.23
CA ALA A 108 13.79 1.83 -4.52
C ALA A 108 13.40 0.34 -4.27
N TRP A 109 12.12 0.04 -4.08
CA TRP A 109 11.60 -1.32 -3.82
C TRP A 109 10.68 -1.86 -4.93
N GLY A 110 10.33 -1.06 -5.93
CA GLY A 110 9.30 -1.46 -6.89
C GLY A 110 9.67 -2.61 -7.81
N THR A 111 10.95 -2.84 -8.07
CA THR A 111 11.41 -3.94 -8.92
C THR A 111 11.09 -5.33 -8.33
N ASN A 112 11.17 -5.48 -7.00
CA ASN A 112 11.11 -6.79 -6.35
C ASN A 112 9.68 -7.33 -6.20
N ALA A 113 8.71 -6.46 -5.89
CA ALA A 113 7.33 -6.90 -5.60
C ALA A 113 6.26 -5.87 -6.01
N GLY A 114 6.61 -4.89 -6.84
CA GLY A 114 5.68 -3.88 -7.35
C GLY A 114 5.16 -2.90 -6.30
N TYR A 115 5.84 -2.79 -5.14
CA TYR A 115 5.53 -1.85 -4.06
C TYR A 115 4.04 -1.75 -3.70
N ALA A 116 3.35 -2.89 -3.55
CA ALA A 116 1.91 -2.87 -3.26
C ALA A 116 1.59 -2.05 -2.01
N ILE A 117 2.31 -2.29 -0.90
CA ILE A 117 2.34 -1.55 0.38
C ILE A 117 0.97 -1.21 1.00
N ASN A 118 -0.10 -1.79 0.46
CA ASN A 118 -1.49 -1.52 0.78
C ASN A 118 -2.34 -2.73 0.33
N PRO A 119 -3.04 -3.42 1.26
CA PRO A 119 -3.85 -4.59 0.93
C PRO A 119 -5.00 -4.30 -0.05
N ALA A 120 -5.71 -3.18 0.11
CA ALA A 120 -6.83 -2.82 -0.75
C ALA A 120 -6.39 -2.49 -2.18
N ARG A 121 -5.23 -1.82 -2.33
CA ARG A 121 -4.61 -1.44 -3.61
C ARG A 121 -4.21 -2.63 -4.47
N ASP A 122 -4.00 -3.79 -3.87
CA ASP A 122 -3.71 -5.03 -4.59
C ASP A 122 -4.94 -5.93 -4.71
N PHE A 123 -5.59 -6.26 -3.59
CA PHE A 123 -6.66 -7.25 -3.58
C PHE A 123 -7.89 -6.84 -4.39
N GLY A 124 -8.34 -5.58 -4.27
CA GLY A 124 -9.49 -5.08 -5.01
C GLY A 124 -9.28 -5.18 -6.52
N PRO A 125 -8.22 -4.58 -7.08
CA PRO A 125 -7.89 -4.72 -8.49
C PRO A 125 -7.60 -6.14 -8.95
N ARG A 126 -7.00 -6.99 -8.11
CA ARG A 126 -6.77 -8.42 -8.40
C ARG A 126 -8.09 -9.18 -8.56
N LEU A 127 -9.07 -8.91 -7.70
CA LEU A 127 -10.39 -9.50 -7.83
C LEU A 127 -11.10 -9.01 -9.10
N ALA A 128 -10.98 -7.72 -9.43
CA ALA A 128 -11.54 -7.15 -10.65
C ALA A 128 -10.92 -7.77 -11.91
N SER A 129 -9.60 -7.95 -11.94
CA SER A 129 -8.92 -8.60 -13.07
C SER A 129 -9.32 -10.06 -13.21
N PHE A 130 -9.41 -10.80 -12.10
CA PHE A 130 -9.91 -12.17 -12.10
C PHE A 130 -11.30 -12.29 -12.74
N LEU A 131 -12.24 -11.44 -12.32
CA LEU A 131 -13.61 -11.44 -12.84
C LEU A 131 -13.72 -10.99 -14.31
N THR A 132 -12.68 -10.34 -14.85
CA THR A 132 -12.66 -9.79 -16.22
C THR A 132 -11.73 -10.55 -17.16
N GLY A 133 -11.32 -11.77 -16.79
CA GLY A 133 -10.66 -12.73 -17.69
C GLY A 133 -9.27 -13.20 -17.25
N TYR A 134 -8.66 -12.59 -16.23
CA TYR A 134 -7.34 -13.00 -15.74
C TYR A 134 -7.43 -14.22 -14.82
N GLY A 135 -7.58 -15.42 -15.39
CA GLY A 135 -7.73 -16.66 -14.60
C GLY A 135 -6.54 -16.99 -13.68
N GLY A 136 -5.35 -16.48 -14.00
CA GLY A 136 -4.13 -16.63 -13.20
C GLY A 136 -3.96 -15.61 -12.06
N ALA A 137 -4.90 -14.69 -11.86
CA ALA A 137 -4.75 -13.52 -10.98
C ALA A 137 -4.34 -13.83 -9.53
N TRP A 138 -4.62 -15.03 -9.02
CA TRP A 138 -4.31 -15.44 -7.65
C TRP A 138 -2.89 -16.00 -7.48
N ARG A 139 -2.20 -16.32 -8.58
CA ARG A 139 -0.90 -17.00 -8.58
C ARG A 139 0.21 -16.10 -9.12
N ASP A 140 1.45 -16.42 -8.73
CA ASP A 140 2.65 -15.84 -9.33
C ASP A 140 3.04 -16.53 -10.66
N GLN A 141 4.08 -16.02 -11.32
CA GLN A 141 4.65 -16.59 -12.55
C GLN A 141 5.16 -18.03 -12.41
N TYR A 142 5.34 -18.51 -11.18
CA TYR A 142 5.79 -19.86 -10.88
C TYR A 142 4.63 -20.78 -10.48
N GLY A 143 3.40 -20.26 -10.44
CA GLY A 143 2.19 -20.99 -10.08
C GLY A 143 1.90 -21.06 -8.58
N ASN A 144 2.66 -20.38 -7.71
CA ASN A 144 2.36 -20.33 -6.28
C ASN A 144 1.24 -19.35 -5.98
N LEU A 145 0.44 -19.59 -4.93
CA LEU A 145 -0.59 -18.63 -4.51
C LEU A 145 0.07 -17.38 -3.93
N TYR A 146 -0.06 -16.24 -4.60
CA TYR A 146 0.67 -15.02 -4.21
C TYR A 146 -0.22 -13.94 -3.58
N PHE A 147 -1.53 -13.96 -3.82
CA PHE A 147 -2.45 -12.87 -3.43
C PHE A 147 -2.41 -12.51 -1.93
N TRP A 148 -1.98 -13.43 -1.06
CA TRP A 148 -1.89 -13.22 0.38
C TRP A 148 -0.69 -12.35 0.77
N VAL A 149 0.39 -12.36 -0.01
CA VAL A 149 1.63 -11.60 0.25
C VAL A 149 1.37 -10.09 0.37
N PRO A 150 0.73 -9.42 -0.61
CA PRO A 150 0.43 -7.99 -0.53
C PRO A 150 -0.69 -7.65 0.47
N ILE A 151 -1.24 -8.63 1.18
CA ILE A 151 -2.17 -8.42 2.30
C ILE A 151 -1.41 -8.50 3.62
N ILE A 152 -0.79 -9.65 3.89
CA ILE A 152 -0.13 -9.93 5.17
C ILE A 152 1.16 -9.12 5.31
N GLY A 153 1.96 -9.01 4.24
CA GLY A 153 3.21 -8.25 4.25
C GLY A 153 3.00 -6.80 4.69
N PRO A 154 2.09 -6.04 4.05
CA PRO A 154 1.79 -4.68 4.46
C PRO A 154 1.20 -4.54 5.87
N LEU A 155 0.34 -5.48 6.32
CA LEU A 155 -0.18 -5.44 7.69
C LEU A 155 0.93 -5.60 8.73
N LEU A 156 1.84 -6.56 8.52
CA LEU A 156 2.99 -6.75 9.41
C LEU A 156 3.98 -5.58 9.33
N GLY A 157 4.28 -5.11 8.11
CA GLY A 157 5.13 -3.95 7.89
C GLY A 157 4.57 -2.70 8.56
N GLY A 158 3.28 -2.45 8.46
CA GLY A 158 2.64 -1.29 9.08
C GLY A 158 2.72 -1.31 10.61
N LEU A 159 2.51 -2.47 11.23
CA LEU A 159 2.72 -2.65 12.68
C LEU A 159 4.19 -2.42 13.07
N LEU A 160 5.13 -2.97 12.30
CA LEU A 160 6.56 -2.81 12.54
C LEU A 160 6.99 -1.34 12.41
N GLY A 161 6.61 -0.67 11.32
CA GLY A 161 6.93 0.74 11.08
C GLY A 161 6.38 1.66 12.16
N ALA A 162 5.12 1.44 12.56
CA ALA A 162 4.51 2.20 13.64
C ALA A 162 5.19 1.94 15.01
N GLY A 163 5.56 0.69 15.28
CA GLY A 163 6.32 0.33 16.48
C GLY A 163 7.70 0.97 16.52
N LEU A 164 8.44 0.93 15.40
CA LEU A 164 9.74 1.56 15.24
C LEU A 164 9.66 3.07 15.44
N TYR A 165 8.67 3.74 14.85
CA TYR A 165 8.46 5.16 15.06
C TYR A 165 8.28 5.50 16.55
N LYS A 166 7.38 4.79 17.24
CA LYS A 166 7.13 5.02 18.66
C LYS A 166 8.37 4.81 19.52
N PHE A 167 9.14 3.77 19.24
CA PHE A 167 10.29 3.39 20.07
C PHE A 167 11.53 4.26 19.79
N LEU A 168 11.80 4.59 18.53
CA LEU A 168 13.03 5.26 18.10
C LEU A 168 12.88 6.78 17.96
N VAL A 169 11.67 7.29 17.75
CA VAL A 169 11.41 8.73 17.52
C VAL A 169 10.45 9.27 18.56
N GLY A 170 9.21 8.77 18.58
CA GLY A 170 8.13 9.34 19.40
C GLY A 170 8.44 9.40 20.90
N ARG A 171 9.19 8.43 21.43
CA ARG A 171 9.62 8.40 22.84
C ARG A 171 10.53 9.58 23.23
N PHE A 172 11.21 10.19 22.26
CA PHE A 172 12.15 11.29 22.48
C PHE A 172 11.56 12.67 22.14
N LEU A 173 10.32 12.71 21.66
CA LEU A 173 9.62 13.97 21.39
C LEU A 173 9.12 14.60 22.70
N PRO A 174 8.89 15.93 22.72
CA PRO A 174 8.29 16.60 23.87
C PRO A 174 6.96 15.94 24.24
N SER A 175 6.72 15.80 25.55
CA SER A 175 5.36 15.45 26.01
C SER A 175 4.44 16.61 25.71
N ALA A 176 3.24 16.35 25.19
CA ALA A 176 2.22 17.38 25.11
C ALA A 176 2.03 17.98 26.51
N GLU A 177 2.22 19.29 26.67
CA GLU A 177 1.97 19.94 27.95
C GLU A 177 0.53 19.63 28.38
N PRO A 178 0.29 19.23 29.63
CA PRO A 178 -1.07 19.17 30.15
C PRO A 178 -1.70 20.55 29.95
N GLU A 179 -2.90 20.60 29.35
CA GLU A 179 -3.70 21.83 29.33
C GLU A 179 -3.71 22.43 30.75
N PRO A 180 -3.27 23.69 30.95
CA PRO A 180 -3.19 24.27 32.28
C PRO A 180 -4.58 24.24 32.92
N PRO A 181 -4.69 23.77 34.18
CA PRO A 181 -5.99 23.66 34.85
C PRO A 181 -6.66 25.03 34.90
N GLY A 182 -7.81 25.17 34.22
CA GLY A 182 -8.60 26.40 34.19
C GLY A 182 -8.93 26.95 32.79
N ARG A 183 -8.44 26.35 31.70
CA ARG A 183 -8.89 26.73 30.35
C ARG A 183 -10.28 26.16 30.08
N VAL A 184 -11.27 27.03 29.88
CA VAL A 184 -12.60 26.63 29.42
C VAL A 184 -12.44 26.02 28.02
N PRO A 185 -13.00 24.82 27.74
CA PRO A 185 -12.96 24.25 26.40
C PRO A 185 -13.47 25.26 25.39
N ALA A 186 -12.71 25.52 24.32
CA ALA A 186 -13.18 26.39 23.24
C ALA A 186 -14.50 25.83 22.70
N SER A 187 -15.50 26.72 22.52
CA SER A 187 -16.78 26.31 21.96
C SER A 187 -16.55 25.65 20.61
N GLN A 188 -17.11 24.46 20.44
CA GLN A 188 -17.17 23.82 19.14
C GLN A 188 -18.30 24.52 18.38
N ASP A 189 -17.97 25.63 17.73
CA ASP A 189 -18.81 26.27 16.72
C ASP A 189 -18.74 25.48 15.40
#